data_AF-A0A8I0BWA8-F1
#
_entry.id   AF-A0A8I0BWA8-F1
#
_cell.length_a   1.000
_cell.length_b   1.000
_cell.length_c   1.000
_cell.angle_alpha   90.00
_cell.angle_beta   90.00
_cell.angle_gamma   90.00
#
_symmetry.space_group_name_H-M   'P 1'
#
loop_
_entity.id
_entity.type
_entity.pdbx_description
1 polymer ?
#
loop_
_entity_poly.entity_id
_entity_poly.type
_entity_poly.pdbx_seq_one_letter_code
_entity_poly.pdbx_strand_id
1 'polypeptide(L)'
;MRLFAPLCVLLTGCTLSGFEAEIQGRVPFSPPAVYLEWWRDTEACADESGSFEALVFYLADWIMGDARVARARWSEPHDIIIVRRYEADAKVVSHEMLHDLLRGDGSHTDGRWASCDLLFG
;
A
#
# COMPACT_ATOMS: atom_id res chain seq x y z
N MET A 1 18.00 47.19 22.90
CA MET A 1 18.75 46.53 21.81
C MET A 1 19.46 45.30 22.41
N ARG A 2 19.28 44.13 21.77
CA ARG A 2 19.88 42.80 22.02
C ARG A 2 19.15 41.95 23.07
N LEU A 3 18.12 41.18 22.68
CA LEU A 3 18.16 39.82 22.09
C LEU A 3 18.87 38.82 23.00
N PHE A 4 18.08 38.00 23.70
CA PHE A 4 18.53 36.69 24.19
C PHE A 4 17.67 35.61 23.54
N ALA A 5 18.40 34.62 23.02
CA ALA A 5 18.00 33.63 22.04
C ALA A 5 16.97 32.61 22.56
N PRO A 6 16.21 31.97 21.66
CA PRO A 6 15.21 30.98 22.03
C PRO A 6 15.88 29.71 22.53
N LEU A 7 15.31 29.13 23.59
CA LEU A 7 15.68 27.83 24.13
C LEU A 7 15.36 26.75 23.09
N CYS A 8 16.40 26.06 22.58
CA CYS A 8 16.29 24.91 21.69
C CYS A 8 15.38 23.83 22.28
N VAL A 9 14.27 23.55 21.61
CA VAL A 9 13.46 22.36 21.80
C VAL A 9 14.19 21.19 21.15
N LEU A 10 14.74 20.26 21.94
CA LEU A 10 15.26 18.99 21.46
C LEU A 10 14.13 17.95 21.52
N LEU A 11 13.33 17.88 20.45
CA LEU A 11 12.45 16.75 20.17
C LEU A 11 13.26 15.74 19.34
N THR A 12 13.91 14.76 19.99
CA THR A 12 14.52 13.63 19.28
C THR A 12 14.06 12.34 19.91
N GLY A 13 13.20 11.61 19.20
CA GLY A 13 12.90 10.22 19.53
C GLY A 13 11.46 9.75 19.31
N CYS A 14 10.77 10.12 18.22
CA CYS A 14 9.73 9.22 17.71
C CYS A 14 10.43 8.06 16.99
N THR A 15 10.82 7.01 17.70
CA THR A 15 11.08 5.72 17.08
C THR A 15 9.74 4.99 16.96
N LEU A 16 8.94 5.40 15.98
CA LEU A 16 7.74 4.66 15.61
C LEU A 16 7.75 4.47 14.10
N SER A 17 8.19 3.30 13.66
CA SER A 17 7.57 2.50 12.60
C SER A 17 8.44 1.25 12.53
N GLY A 18 7.93 0.08 12.89
CA GLY A 18 7.30 -0.78 11.90
C GLY A 18 8.41 -1.42 11.06
N PHE A 19 8.58 -2.74 11.12
CA PHE A 19 9.59 -3.44 10.32
C PHE A 19 9.35 -3.11 8.85
N GLU A 20 10.22 -2.29 8.24
CA GLU A 20 10.13 -1.97 6.82
C GLU A 20 10.34 -3.27 6.03
N ALA A 21 9.44 -3.55 5.08
CA ALA A 21 9.56 -4.74 4.26
C ALA A 21 10.83 -4.68 3.43
N GLU A 22 11.58 -5.78 3.38
CA GLU A 22 12.69 -5.91 2.47
C GLU A 22 12.14 -6.26 1.08
N ILE A 23 12.48 -5.43 0.09
CA ILE A 23 11.99 -5.56 -1.29
C ILE A 23 13.19 -5.68 -2.22
N GLN A 24 13.25 -6.76 -3.00
CA GLN A 24 14.32 -7.00 -3.95
C GLN A 24 13.82 -6.88 -5.39
N GLY A 25 14.63 -6.23 -6.24
CA GLY A 25 14.34 -6.12 -7.67
C GLY A 25 13.18 -5.19 -8.01
N ARG A 26 12.90 -4.19 -7.16
CA ARG A 26 11.85 -3.18 -7.39
C ARG A 26 12.11 -2.43 -8.70
N VAL A 27 11.19 -2.52 -9.64
CA VAL A 27 11.23 -1.81 -10.93
C VAL A 27 9.86 -1.18 -11.24
N PRO A 28 9.80 0.00 -11.88
CA PRO A 28 8.54 0.59 -12.31
C PRO A 28 7.72 -0.36 -13.19
N PHE A 29 6.40 -0.34 -13.02
CA PHE A 29 5.47 -1.14 -13.77
C PHE A 29 4.33 -0.28 -14.30
N SER A 30 4.02 -0.42 -15.59
CA SER A 30 2.82 0.17 -16.18
C SER A 30 1.71 -0.87 -16.14
N PRO A 31 0.66 -0.67 -15.32
CA PRO A 31 -0.40 -1.66 -15.19
C PRO A 31 -1.17 -1.82 -16.51
N PRO A 32 -1.62 -3.04 -16.86
CA PRO A 32 -2.52 -3.24 -17.98
C PRO A 32 -3.89 -2.59 -17.72
N ALA A 33 -4.64 -2.28 -18.78
CA ALA A 33 -5.92 -1.58 -18.70
C ALA A 33 -6.95 -2.26 -17.77
N VAL A 34 -6.88 -3.59 -17.61
CA VAL A 34 -7.77 -4.36 -16.72
C VAL A 34 -7.66 -3.92 -15.24
N TYR A 35 -6.55 -3.32 -14.83
CA TYR A 35 -6.41 -2.80 -13.45
C TYR A 35 -7.40 -1.66 -13.18
N LEU A 36 -7.75 -0.87 -14.19
CA LEU A 36 -8.76 0.18 -14.03
C LEU A 36 -10.16 -0.44 -13.80
N GLU A 37 -10.44 -1.58 -14.42
CA GLU A 37 -11.69 -2.31 -14.17
C GLU A 37 -11.70 -2.85 -12.74
N TRP A 38 -10.62 -3.51 -12.31
CA TRP A 38 -10.49 -4.01 -10.94
C TRP A 38 -10.54 -2.91 -9.89
N TRP A 39 -9.96 -1.73 -10.17
CA TRP A 39 -10.07 -0.57 -9.31
C TRP A 39 -11.52 -0.14 -9.11
N ARG A 40 -12.26 0.03 -10.21
CA ARG A 40 -13.68 0.44 -10.18
C ARG A 40 -14.56 -0.58 -9.47
N ASP A 41 -14.29 -1.88 -9.65
CA ASP A 41 -14.99 -2.94 -8.93
C ASP A 41 -14.68 -2.90 -7.42
N THR A 42 -13.44 -2.58 -7.06
CA THR A 42 -13.00 -2.45 -5.67
C THR A 42 -13.63 -1.22 -5.01
N GLU A 43 -13.66 -0.07 -5.69
CA GLU A 43 -14.39 1.13 -5.27
C GLU A 43 -15.88 0.83 -5.04
N ALA A 44 -16.53 0.22 -6.03
CA ALA A 44 -17.95 -0.10 -5.98
C ALA A 44 -18.29 -1.06 -4.83
N CYS A 45 -17.40 -2.01 -4.54
CA CYS A 45 -17.60 -2.92 -3.41
C CYS A 45 -17.38 -2.24 -2.05
N ALA A 46 -16.34 -1.42 -1.94
CA ALA A 46 -15.97 -0.75 -0.69
C ALA A 46 -16.87 0.45 -0.35
N ASP A 47 -17.70 0.90 -1.30
CA ASP A 47 -18.45 2.17 -1.25
C ASP A 47 -17.52 3.35 -0.94
N GLU A 48 -16.32 3.32 -1.52
CA GLU A 48 -15.28 4.35 -1.39
C GLU A 48 -14.78 4.74 -2.77
N SER A 49 -14.24 5.95 -2.89
CA SER A 49 -13.65 6.44 -4.13
C SER A 49 -12.26 7.01 -3.88
N GLY A 50 -11.37 6.82 -4.86
CA GLY A 50 -10.03 7.38 -4.88
C GLY A 50 -9.63 7.82 -6.28
N SER A 51 -8.33 7.96 -6.51
CA SER A 51 -7.78 8.26 -7.84
C SER A 51 -6.88 7.13 -8.27
N PHE A 52 -7.31 6.40 -9.30
CA PHE A 52 -6.49 5.36 -9.92
C PHE A 52 -5.17 5.93 -10.45
N GLU A 53 -5.19 7.18 -10.92
CA GLU A 53 -4.02 7.89 -11.44
C GLU A 53 -3.01 8.29 -10.37
N ALA A 54 -3.41 8.30 -9.09
CA ALA A 54 -2.49 8.52 -7.98
C ALA A 54 -1.65 7.26 -7.66
N LEU A 55 -2.15 6.07 -8.01
CA LEU A 55 -1.47 4.81 -7.77
C LEU A 55 -0.20 4.70 -8.62
N VAL A 56 0.89 4.28 -7.98
CA VAL A 56 2.17 4.03 -8.65
C VAL A 56 2.52 2.55 -8.50
N PHE A 57 2.66 1.86 -9.64
CA PHE A 57 2.88 0.42 -9.63
C PHE A 57 4.34 0.04 -9.84
N TYR A 58 4.76 -0.99 -9.14
CA TYR A 58 6.09 -1.59 -9.24
C TYR A 58 5.99 -3.11 -9.30
N LEU A 59 6.96 -3.74 -9.97
CA LEU A 59 7.23 -5.17 -9.83
C LEU A 59 8.41 -5.39 -8.89
N ALA A 60 8.40 -6.51 -8.18
CA ALA A 60 9.51 -6.99 -7.36
C ALA A 60 9.75 -8.49 -7.58
N ASP A 61 10.96 -8.96 -7.33
CA ASP A 61 11.28 -10.39 -7.42
C ASP A 61 10.77 -11.13 -6.17
N TRP A 62 10.87 -10.49 -5.00
CA TRP A 62 10.24 -10.91 -3.75
C TRP A 62 10.09 -9.74 -2.77
N ILE A 63 9.17 -9.93 -1.82
CA ILE A 63 8.90 -9.02 -0.70
C ILE A 63 8.90 -9.86 0.58
N MET A 64 9.67 -9.42 1.58
CA MET A 64 9.73 -10.05 2.90
C MET A 64 9.30 -9.04 3.95
N GLY A 65 8.14 -9.27 4.58
CA GLY A 65 7.61 -8.45 5.67
C GLY A 65 7.10 -9.34 6.80
N ASP A 66 7.16 -8.87 8.05
CA ASP A 66 6.61 -9.52 9.26
C ASP A 66 6.69 -11.07 9.26
N ALA A 67 7.90 -11.59 8.97
CA ALA A 67 8.24 -13.01 8.94
C ALA A 67 7.51 -13.87 7.87
N ARG A 68 6.93 -13.26 6.82
CA ARG A 68 6.31 -13.97 5.68
C ARG A 68 6.73 -13.37 4.33
N VAL A 69 6.64 -14.20 3.29
CA VAL A 69 6.76 -13.76 1.90
C VAL A 69 5.40 -13.24 1.46
N ALA A 70 5.32 -11.98 1.05
CA ALA A 70 4.10 -11.36 0.55
C ALA A 70 3.99 -11.52 -0.99
N ARG A 71 2.76 -11.54 -1.51
CA ARG A 71 2.49 -11.60 -2.96
C ARG A 71 2.47 -10.21 -3.60
N ALA A 72 2.01 -9.23 -2.85
CA ALA A 72 2.12 -7.83 -3.16
C ALA A 72 2.16 -7.04 -1.84
N ARG A 73 2.31 -5.72 -1.95
CA ARG A 73 2.27 -4.79 -0.84
C ARG A 73 1.87 -3.42 -1.34
N TRP A 74 0.91 -2.81 -0.65
CA TRP A 74 0.70 -1.38 -0.65
C TRP A 74 1.61 -0.69 0.37
N SER A 75 2.19 0.43 -0.02
CA SER A 75 2.99 1.32 0.82
C SER A 75 2.55 2.76 0.63
N GLU A 76 2.52 3.52 1.74
CA GLU A 76 2.22 4.94 1.67
C GLU A 76 3.17 5.69 0.73
N PRO A 77 2.69 6.71 -0.01
CA PRO A 77 1.30 7.17 -0.02
C PRO A 77 0.38 6.38 -0.98
N HIS A 78 0.90 5.85 -2.10
CA HIS A 78 0.10 5.23 -3.17
C HIS A 78 0.86 4.14 -3.94
N ASP A 79 1.93 3.58 -3.35
CA ASP A 79 2.78 2.62 -4.04
C ASP A 79 2.19 1.21 -3.93
N ILE A 80 1.91 0.56 -5.07
CA ILE A 80 1.54 -0.86 -5.12
C ILE A 80 2.69 -1.65 -5.73
N ILE A 81 3.32 -2.51 -4.92
CA ILE A 81 4.47 -3.33 -5.30
C ILE A 81 4.03 -4.78 -5.39
N ILE A 82 4.09 -5.36 -6.60
CA ILE A 82 3.60 -6.70 -6.88
C ILE A 82 4.76 -7.64 -7.14
N VAL A 83 4.76 -8.82 -6.52
CA VAL A 83 5.76 -9.84 -6.83
C VAL A 83 5.46 -10.44 -8.20
N ARG A 84 6.49 -10.50 -9.07
CA ARG A 84 6.41 -11.12 -10.40
C ARG A 84 5.76 -12.50 -10.32
N ARG A 85 4.81 -12.76 -11.24
CA ARG A 85 3.85 -13.88 -11.36
C ARG A 85 2.44 -13.60 -10.83
N TYR A 86 2.26 -12.56 -10.01
CA TYR A 86 0.95 -12.21 -9.45
C TYR A 86 0.31 -10.98 -10.11
N GLU A 87 0.98 -10.35 -11.09
CA GLU A 87 0.46 -9.17 -11.78
C GLU A 87 -0.83 -9.41 -12.57
N ALA A 88 -1.17 -10.67 -12.85
CA ALA A 88 -2.42 -11.06 -13.51
C ALA A 88 -3.47 -11.64 -12.53
N ASP A 89 -3.18 -11.65 -11.22
CA ASP A 89 -4.10 -12.12 -10.19
C ASP A 89 -4.97 -10.96 -9.68
N ALA A 90 -6.23 -10.93 -10.11
CA ALA A 90 -7.16 -9.87 -9.75
C ALA A 90 -7.33 -9.73 -8.23
N LYS A 91 -7.33 -10.84 -7.48
CA LYS A 91 -7.55 -10.81 -6.03
C LYS A 91 -6.37 -10.19 -5.30
N VAL A 92 -5.14 -10.54 -5.70
CA VAL A 92 -3.90 -9.93 -5.16
C VAL A 92 -3.90 -8.43 -5.41
N VAL A 93 -4.20 -8.00 -6.64
CA VAL A 93 -4.12 -6.58 -7.01
C VAL A 93 -5.22 -5.77 -6.35
N SER A 94 -6.46 -6.27 -6.35
CA SER A 94 -7.59 -5.62 -5.67
C SER A 94 -7.39 -5.53 -4.16
N HIS A 95 -6.69 -6.48 -3.52
CA HIS A 95 -6.31 -6.38 -2.12
C HIS A 95 -5.47 -5.13 -1.84
N GLU A 96 -4.44 -4.89 -2.65
CA GLU A 96 -3.58 -3.70 -2.48
C GLU A 96 -4.29 -2.40 -2.87
N MET A 97 -5.22 -2.44 -3.81
CA MET A 97 -6.08 -1.29 -4.13
C MET A 97 -7.01 -0.94 -2.97
N LEU A 98 -7.55 -1.94 -2.27
CA LEU A 98 -8.39 -1.70 -1.10
C LEU A 98 -7.58 -1.10 0.05
N HIS A 99 -6.30 -1.46 0.20
CA HIS A 99 -5.41 -0.76 1.14
C HIS A 99 -5.36 0.74 0.85
N ASP A 100 -5.20 1.14 -0.41
CA ASP A 100 -5.17 2.56 -0.80
C ASP A 100 -6.47 3.29 -0.44
N LEU A 101 -7.61 2.71 -0.82
CA LEU A 101 -8.94 3.27 -0.51
C LEU A 101 -9.18 3.41 1.00
N LEU A 102 -8.73 2.43 1.78
CA LEU A 102 -8.87 2.42 3.24
C LEU A 102 -7.74 3.14 3.97
N ARG A 103 -6.92 3.91 3.25
CA ARG A 103 -5.82 4.73 3.81
C ARG A 103 -4.80 3.90 4.58
N GLY A 104 -4.47 2.72 4.04
CA GLY A 104 -3.42 1.86 4.58
C GLY A 104 -3.82 1.05 5.80
N ASP A 105 -5.08 0.58 5.90
CA ASP A 105 -5.49 -0.35 6.97
C ASP A 105 -4.75 -1.70 6.88
N GLY A 106 -3.52 -1.73 7.40
CA GLY A 106 -2.70 -2.93 7.51
C GLY A 106 -3.19 -3.94 8.56
N SER A 107 -4.21 -3.59 9.37
CA SER A 107 -4.77 -4.49 10.38
C SER A 107 -5.82 -5.45 9.81
N HIS A 108 -6.36 -5.13 8.64
CA HIS A 108 -7.47 -5.84 7.99
C HIS A 108 -8.70 -6.00 8.90
N THR A 109 -8.95 -5.03 9.78
CA THR A 109 -10.07 -5.10 10.73
C THR A 109 -11.33 -4.42 10.23
N ASP A 110 -11.24 -3.58 9.21
CA ASP A 110 -12.42 -3.03 8.53
C ASP A 110 -13.28 -4.15 7.93
N GLY A 111 -14.60 -4.08 8.14
CA GLY A 111 -15.53 -5.11 7.65
C GLY A 111 -15.52 -5.27 6.13
N ARG A 112 -15.08 -4.24 5.39
CA ARG A 112 -15.02 -4.24 3.92
C ARG A 112 -14.06 -5.28 3.35
N TRP A 113 -12.98 -5.59 4.07
CA TRP A 113 -12.08 -6.67 3.68
C TRP A 113 -12.82 -8.00 3.52
N ALA A 114 -13.72 -8.31 4.46
CA ALA A 114 -14.52 -9.53 4.42
C ALA A 114 -15.67 -9.42 3.41
N SER A 115 -16.40 -8.31 3.38
CA SER A 115 -17.56 -8.17 2.50
C SER A 115 -17.18 -8.12 1.02
N CYS A 116 -15.98 -7.65 0.70
CA CYS A 116 -15.44 -7.65 -0.67
C CYS A 116 -14.66 -8.92 -1.04
N ASP A 117 -14.57 -9.91 -0.13
CA ASP A 117 -13.73 -11.11 -0.30
C ASP A 117 -12.25 -10.77 -0.62
N LEU A 118 -11.74 -9.72 0.02
CA LEU A 118 -10.36 -9.23 -0.16
C LEU A 118 -9.52 -9.36 1.11
N LEU A 119 -9.91 -10.17 2.11
CA LEU A 119 -9.10 -10.42 3.31
C LEU A 119 -7.70 -10.97 3.01
N PHE A 120 -7.53 -11.70 1.90
CA PHE A 120 -6.27 -12.30 1.51
C PHE A 120 -5.95 -11.94 0.06
N GLY A 121 -4.74 -11.39 -0.15
CA GLY A 121 -4.07 -11.24 -1.44
C GLY A 121 -3.09 -12.38 -1.67
#